data_AF-A0AAV9Q3F2-F1
#
_entry.id   AF-A0AAV9Q3F2-F1
#
_cell.length_a   1.000
_cell.length_b   1.000
_cell.length_c   1.000
_cell.angle_alpha   90.00
_cell.angle_beta   90.00
_cell.angle_gamma   90.00
#
_symmetry.space_group_name_H-M   'P 1'
#
loop_
_entity.id
_entity.type
_entity.pdbx_description
1 polymer ?
#
loop_
_entity_poly.entity_id
_entity_poly.type
_entity_poly.pdbx_seq_one_letter_code
_entity_poly.pdbx_strand_id
1 'polypeptide(L)'
;MPSAIPPSIASYIQASLDAQSQTLITSVLSTPSTWLALRVVYAAIHGVEDVSRGHSLALGSSHHAVESRPVIFVSLLRPLSLWTEMGRKMGLDVQSLLKNRRIIYIDGLSFPSGHSSPADPLLLPTMKLKSLDLSAVRDAVNTALKSMASSTATATATSSQSPSILTASSSARPTPRMPMPPASRPPAAASPSTHVPSTKPVIVLDGIDFVLASEPACSTLALDSFLSSLRAQCHALVVTGNADAPLLQTAGSEISTGTPLERSHAHFLTSMAHRCQWVWQLRGLDTGSAKDVTGVLRMSRGGDVGVEEDEVSHERLPDAEWLYQVKGDSSVRVWSRGE
;
A
#
# COMPACT_ATOMS: atom_id res chain seq x y z
N MET A 1 4.39 4.47 -26.38
CA MET A 1 3.43 3.82 -25.45
C MET A 1 2.72 4.93 -24.68
N PRO A 2 1.40 4.87 -24.45
CA PRO A 2 0.76 5.79 -23.52
C PRO A 2 1.41 5.65 -22.13
N SER A 3 1.51 6.77 -21.39
CA SER A 3 2.05 6.76 -20.03
C SER A 3 1.31 5.73 -19.16
N ALA A 4 2.05 4.96 -18.34
CA ALA A 4 1.45 3.99 -17.43
C ALA A 4 0.48 4.68 -16.45
N ILE A 5 0.83 5.89 -16.02
CA ILE A 5 0.04 6.75 -15.14
C ILE A 5 -0.56 7.90 -15.96
N PRO A 6 -1.90 8.02 -16.05
CA PRO A 6 -2.54 9.15 -16.70
C PRO A 6 -2.15 10.48 -16.01
N PRO A 7 -1.72 11.52 -16.76
CA PRO A 7 -1.22 12.77 -16.16
C PRO A 7 -2.23 13.47 -15.24
N SER A 8 -3.52 13.40 -15.58
CA SER A 8 -4.62 14.03 -14.83
C SER A 8 -4.75 13.51 -13.39
N ILE A 9 -4.26 12.31 -13.09
CA ILE A 9 -4.36 11.68 -11.76
C ILE A 9 -3.00 11.40 -11.11
N ALA A 10 -1.91 11.82 -11.75
CA ALA A 10 -0.55 11.51 -11.32
C ALA A 10 -0.25 12.07 -9.92
N SER A 11 -0.66 13.31 -9.65
CA SER A 11 -0.48 13.96 -8.35
C SER A 11 -1.25 13.28 -7.22
N TYR A 12 -2.45 12.76 -7.49
CA TYR A 12 -3.24 12.01 -6.51
C TYR A 12 -2.59 10.65 -6.20
N ILE A 13 -2.10 9.94 -7.21
CA ILE A 13 -1.35 8.69 -6.99
C ILE A 13 -0.09 8.94 -6.17
N GLN A 14 0.65 10.01 -6.46
CA GLN A 14 1.78 10.42 -5.65
C GLN A 14 1.38 10.68 -4.19
N ALA A 15 0.33 11.48 -3.96
CA ALA A 15 -0.15 11.79 -2.61
C ALA A 15 -0.67 10.56 -1.84
N SER A 16 -1.19 9.54 -2.54
CA SER A 16 -1.59 8.27 -1.89
C SER A 16 -0.42 7.44 -1.39
N LEU A 17 0.79 7.75 -1.85
CA LEU A 17 2.04 7.08 -1.50
C LEU A 17 2.87 7.89 -0.50
N ASP A 18 2.33 8.99 0.03
CA ASP A 18 2.97 9.74 1.11
C ASP A 18 3.13 8.89 2.39
N ALA A 19 4.07 9.29 3.24
CA ALA A 19 4.38 8.55 4.45
C ALA A 19 3.17 8.45 5.39
N GLN A 20 2.90 7.23 5.83
CA GLN A 20 1.73 6.85 6.63
C GLN A 20 0.40 7.20 5.95
N SER A 21 0.32 7.37 4.62
CA SER A 21 -0.96 7.60 3.93
C SER A 21 -1.84 6.35 3.93
N GLN A 22 -3.16 6.56 3.96
CA GLN A 22 -4.14 5.50 3.76
C GLN A 22 -5.16 5.94 2.71
N THR A 23 -5.36 5.08 1.71
CA THR A 23 -6.25 5.35 0.58
C THR A 23 -7.28 4.23 0.44
N LEU A 24 -8.55 4.61 0.39
CA LEU A 24 -9.65 3.71 0.08
C LEU A 24 -10.02 3.85 -1.40
N ILE A 25 -9.98 2.75 -2.15
CA ILE A 25 -10.50 2.67 -3.51
C ILE A 25 -11.80 1.90 -3.50
N THR A 26 -12.90 2.57 -3.81
CA THR A 26 -14.21 1.95 -3.97
C THR A 26 -14.52 1.73 -5.45
N SER A 27 -15.12 0.58 -5.77
CA SER A 27 -15.58 0.25 -7.12
C SER A 27 -16.91 -0.49 -7.09
N VAL A 28 -17.67 -0.41 -8.18
CA VAL A 28 -18.82 -1.29 -8.44
C VAL A 28 -18.45 -2.40 -9.43
N LEU A 29 -19.27 -3.45 -9.52
CA LEU A 29 -18.99 -4.63 -10.36
C LEU A 29 -18.71 -4.28 -11.82
N SER A 30 -19.42 -3.29 -12.39
CA SER A 30 -19.27 -2.86 -13.78
C SER A 30 -18.01 -2.02 -14.03
N THR A 31 -17.40 -1.47 -12.99
CA THR A 31 -16.25 -0.56 -13.08
C THR A 31 -15.15 -0.95 -12.07
N PRO A 32 -14.43 -2.06 -12.32
CA PRO A 32 -13.48 -2.62 -11.36
C PRO A 32 -12.24 -1.73 -11.14
N SER A 33 -11.72 -1.76 -9.91
CA SER A 33 -10.54 -0.97 -9.47
C SER A 33 -9.18 -1.52 -9.88
N THR A 34 -9.12 -2.67 -10.55
CA THR A 34 -7.87 -3.39 -10.86
C THR A 34 -6.87 -2.54 -11.63
N TRP A 35 -7.34 -1.76 -12.61
CA TRP A 35 -6.49 -0.90 -13.43
C TRP A 35 -5.83 0.22 -12.60
N LEU A 36 -6.53 0.73 -11.59
CA LEU A 36 -6.07 1.82 -10.73
C LEU A 36 -5.13 1.28 -9.64
N ALA A 37 -5.47 0.14 -9.04
CA ALA A 37 -4.60 -0.56 -8.09
C ALA A 37 -3.23 -0.87 -8.71
N LEU A 38 -3.19 -1.36 -9.96
CA LEU A 38 -1.93 -1.60 -10.67
C LEU A 38 -1.11 -0.33 -10.91
N ARG A 39 -1.74 0.83 -11.08
CA ARG A 39 -1.03 2.11 -11.25
C ARG A 39 -0.42 2.60 -9.93
N VAL A 40 -1.07 2.31 -8.81
CA VAL A 40 -0.48 2.55 -7.49
C VAL A 40 0.72 1.61 -7.27
N VAL A 41 0.60 0.33 -7.63
CA VAL A 41 1.74 -0.61 -7.58
C VAL A 41 2.88 -0.13 -8.50
N TYR A 42 2.56 0.28 -9.73
CA TYR A 42 3.54 0.82 -10.67
C TYR A 42 4.25 2.04 -10.08
N ALA A 43 3.50 3.01 -9.55
CA ALA A 43 4.04 4.22 -8.94
C ALA A 43 4.92 3.92 -7.71
N ALA A 44 4.54 2.94 -6.88
CA ALA A 44 5.36 2.53 -5.75
C ALA A 44 6.70 1.91 -6.20
N ILE A 45 6.72 1.18 -7.32
CA ILE A 45 7.92 0.49 -7.82
C ILE A 45 8.82 1.43 -8.64
N HIS A 46 8.23 2.22 -9.54
CA HIS A 46 8.96 3.00 -10.54
C HIS A 46 8.95 4.52 -10.25
N GLY A 47 8.13 4.97 -9.30
CA GLY A 47 7.86 6.39 -9.10
C GLY A 47 6.75 6.90 -10.03
N VAL A 48 6.38 8.16 -9.84
CA VAL A 48 5.51 8.90 -10.75
C VAL A 48 6.39 9.80 -11.60
N GLU A 49 6.43 9.60 -12.91
CA GLU A 49 7.14 10.50 -13.81
C GLU A 49 6.43 11.86 -13.84
N ASP A 50 7.15 12.90 -13.46
CA ASP A 50 6.63 14.26 -13.38
C ASP A 50 6.53 14.85 -14.80
N VAL A 51 5.32 14.84 -15.37
CA VAL A 51 5.02 15.41 -16.70
C VAL A 51 5.25 16.94 -16.72
N SER A 52 5.39 17.57 -15.55
CA SER A 52 5.62 19.02 -15.39
C SER A 52 7.05 19.46 -15.73
N ARG A 53 7.98 18.53 -15.98
CA ARG A 53 9.42 18.83 -16.21
C ARG A 53 9.76 19.46 -17.57
N GLY A 54 8.76 19.86 -18.36
CA GLY A 54 8.98 20.51 -19.66
C GLY A 54 9.34 22.01 -19.60
N HIS A 55 9.13 22.72 -18.49
CA HIS A 55 9.21 24.20 -18.52
C HIS A 55 9.82 24.93 -17.31
N SER A 56 10.40 24.25 -16.30
CA SER A 56 11.02 24.98 -15.17
C SER A 56 12.51 24.70 -15.05
N LEU A 57 13.30 25.61 -15.62
CA LEU A 57 14.72 25.76 -15.32
C LEU A 57 14.88 26.13 -13.84
N ALA A 58 15.63 25.30 -13.11
CA ALA A 58 16.41 25.66 -11.93
C ALA A 58 15.78 26.66 -10.93
N LEU A 59 14.98 26.16 -9.98
CA LEU A 59 15.00 26.69 -8.61
C LEU A 59 14.49 25.64 -7.60
N GLY A 60 15.43 24.96 -6.93
CA GLY A 60 15.38 24.52 -5.53
C GLY A 60 14.13 23.93 -4.85
N SER A 61 13.05 23.54 -5.54
CA SER A 61 11.92 22.88 -4.88
C SER A 61 12.21 21.38 -4.73
N SER A 62 12.51 20.97 -3.50
CA SER A 62 12.65 19.57 -3.10
C SER A 62 11.28 18.89 -3.05
N HIS A 63 10.56 18.82 -4.17
CA HIS A 63 9.45 17.89 -4.29
C HIS A 63 10.04 16.49 -4.27
N HIS A 64 9.82 15.77 -3.17
CA HIS A 64 10.23 14.38 -2.98
C HIS A 64 9.72 13.54 -4.14
N ALA A 65 10.61 13.19 -5.08
CA ALA A 65 10.34 12.09 -6.00
C ALA A 65 10.00 10.87 -5.13
N VAL A 66 8.85 10.24 -5.39
CA VAL A 66 8.42 9.07 -4.62
C VAL A 66 9.53 8.03 -4.69
N GLU A 67 10.16 7.77 -3.55
CA GLU A 67 11.20 6.75 -3.47
C GLU A 67 10.61 5.41 -3.88
N SER A 68 11.33 4.71 -4.75
CA SER A 68 11.00 3.35 -5.17
C SER A 68 10.93 2.43 -3.94
N ARG A 69 9.75 1.88 -3.64
CA ARG A 69 9.50 1.04 -2.46
C ARG A 69 9.07 -0.38 -2.87
N PRO A 70 9.36 -1.40 -2.04
CA PRO A 70 8.81 -2.72 -2.24
C PRO A 70 7.31 -2.73 -1.91
N VAL A 71 6.57 -3.65 -2.53
CA VAL A 71 5.11 -3.76 -2.40
C VAL A 71 4.73 -5.11 -1.82
N ILE A 72 3.85 -5.12 -0.82
CA ILE A 72 3.10 -6.32 -0.43
C ILE A 72 1.73 -6.21 -1.06
N PHE A 73 1.43 -7.09 -2.01
CA PHE A 73 0.17 -7.09 -2.74
C PHE A 73 -0.65 -8.31 -2.33
N VAL A 74 -1.73 -8.07 -1.59
CA VAL A 74 -2.70 -9.08 -1.20
C VAL A 74 -3.89 -9.00 -2.15
N SER A 75 -4.27 -10.10 -2.78
CA SER A 75 -5.50 -10.18 -3.56
C SER A 75 -6.31 -11.39 -3.13
N LEU A 76 -7.49 -11.11 -2.55
CA LEU A 76 -8.37 -12.14 -2.01
C LEU A 76 -9.29 -12.73 -3.06
N LEU A 77 -9.66 -11.95 -4.07
CA LEU A 77 -10.73 -12.28 -5.01
C LEU A 77 -10.27 -12.40 -6.47
N ARG A 78 -8.99 -12.17 -6.77
CA ARG A 78 -8.48 -12.20 -8.15
C ARG A 78 -7.21 -13.04 -8.28
N PRO A 79 -7.06 -13.82 -9.38
CA PRO A 79 -5.89 -14.66 -9.55
C PRO A 79 -4.68 -13.83 -9.98
N LEU A 80 -3.47 -14.32 -9.66
CA LEU A 80 -2.21 -13.68 -10.08
C LEU A 80 -2.12 -13.48 -11.60
N SER A 81 -2.69 -14.40 -12.39
CA SER A 81 -2.68 -14.33 -13.86
C SER A 81 -3.25 -13.01 -14.37
N LEU A 82 -4.37 -12.55 -13.79
CA LEU A 82 -5.00 -11.27 -14.12
C LEU A 82 -4.04 -10.10 -13.90
N TRP A 83 -3.40 -10.04 -12.74
CA TRP A 83 -2.45 -8.99 -12.40
C TRP A 83 -1.21 -9.00 -13.28
N THR A 84 -0.69 -10.19 -13.63
CA THR A 84 0.46 -10.33 -14.53
C THR A 84 0.15 -9.91 -15.96
N GLU A 85 -1.04 -10.23 -16.47
CA GLU A 85 -1.45 -9.87 -17.83
C GLU A 85 -1.67 -8.36 -17.95
N MET A 86 -2.47 -7.79 -17.05
CA MET A 86 -2.75 -6.35 -17.02
C MET A 86 -1.50 -5.52 -16.73
N GLY A 87 -0.64 -5.99 -15.82
CA GLY A 87 0.63 -5.34 -15.50
C GLY A 87 1.56 -5.29 -16.70
N ARG A 88 1.74 -6.43 -17.41
CA ARG A 88 2.60 -6.50 -18.61
C ARG A 88 2.20 -5.48 -19.67
N LYS A 89 0.89 -5.30 -19.89
CA LYS A 89 0.34 -4.36 -20.87
C LYS A 89 0.68 -2.88 -20.56
N MET A 90 0.94 -2.54 -19.31
CA MET A 90 1.39 -1.19 -18.89
C MET A 90 2.89 -1.10 -18.57
N GLY A 91 3.67 -2.11 -18.91
CA GLY A 91 5.12 -2.14 -18.64
C GLY A 91 5.49 -2.55 -17.21
N LEU A 92 4.56 -3.09 -16.42
CA LEU A 92 4.82 -3.66 -15.10
C LEU A 92 5.05 -5.18 -15.22
N ASP A 93 6.31 -5.61 -15.22
CA ASP A 93 6.64 -7.04 -15.19
C ASP A 93 6.54 -7.62 -13.77
N VAL A 94 5.32 -7.96 -13.37
CA VAL A 94 5.01 -8.57 -12.06
C VAL A 94 5.83 -9.84 -11.83
N GLN A 95 6.13 -10.63 -12.86
CA GLN A 95 6.87 -11.90 -12.69
C GLN A 95 8.32 -11.64 -12.30
N SER A 96 8.99 -10.70 -12.97
CA SER A 96 10.36 -10.30 -12.61
C SER A 96 10.41 -9.62 -11.24
N LEU A 97 9.40 -8.82 -10.90
CA LEU A 97 9.31 -8.16 -9.59
C LEU A 97 9.08 -9.15 -8.45
N LEU A 98 8.35 -10.25 -8.68
CA LEU A 98 8.22 -11.35 -7.72
C LEU A 98 9.55 -12.08 -7.52
N LYS A 99 10.25 -12.44 -8.61
CA LYS A 99 11.56 -13.10 -8.56
C LYS A 99 12.59 -12.26 -7.81
N ASN A 100 12.58 -10.95 -8.03
CA ASN A 100 13.49 -9.99 -7.40
C ASN A 100 13.02 -9.51 -6.01
N ARG A 101 11.93 -10.09 -5.47
CA ARG A 101 11.33 -9.73 -4.17
C ARG A 101 10.98 -8.25 -4.01
N ARG A 102 10.78 -7.54 -5.13
CA ARG A 102 10.26 -6.17 -5.15
C ARG A 102 8.75 -6.14 -4.90
N ILE A 103 8.06 -7.21 -5.30
CA ILE A 103 6.67 -7.49 -4.94
C ILE A 103 6.65 -8.79 -4.13
N ILE A 104 5.91 -8.83 -3.03
CA ILE A 104 5.47 -10.06 -2.38
C ILE A 104 3.97 -10.17 -2.63
N TYR A 105 3.55 -11.21 -3.34
CA TYR A 105 2.14 -11.46 -3.64
C TYR A 105 1.55 -12.50 -2.67
N ILE A 106 0.42 -12.14 -2.05
CA ILE A 106 -0.37 -13.03 -1.20
C ILE A 106 -1.65 -13.39 -1.94
N ASP A 107 -1.78 -14.67 -2.28
CA ASP A 107 -2.89 -15.25 -3.05
C ASP A 107 -3.98 -15.79 -2.11
N GLY A 108 -5.18 -15.20 -2.19
CA GLY A 108 -6.35 -15.67 -1.45
C GLY A 108 -7.28 -16.62 -2.21
N LEU A 109 -7.10 -16.84 -3.51
CA LEU A 109 -7.92 -17.76 -4.29
C LEU A 109 -7.33 -19.17 -4.36
N SER A 110 -6.02 -19.27 -4.50
CA SER A 110 -5.33 -20.55 -4.66
C SER A 110 -5.09 -21.20 -3.31
N PHE A 111 -6.12 -21.82 -2.73
CA PHE A 111 -5.93 -22.62 -1.51
C PHE A 111 -5.01 -23.82 -1.77
N PRO A 112 -4.19 -24.22 -0.80
CA PRO A 112 -3.43 -25.45 -0.89
C PRO A 112 -4.39 -26.65 -0.85
N SER A 113 -4.90 -27.05 -2.01
CA SER A 113 -5.51 -28.37 -2.20
C SER A 113 -4.44 -29.41 -1.88
N GLY A 114 -4.70 -30.30 -0.91
CA GLY A 114 -3.74 -31.26 -0.34
C GLY A 114 -3.18 -32.32 -1.30
N HIS A 115 -3.18 -32.06 -2.61
CA HIS A 115 -2.46 -32.84 -3.60
C HIS A 115 -1.14 -32.12 -3.86
N SER A 116 -0.10 -32.55 -3.15
CA SER A 116 1.28 -32.18 -3.43
C SER A 116 1.67 -32.71 -4.82
N SER A 117 1.32 -31.97 -5.88
CA SER A 117 2.02 -32.14 -7.15
C SER A 117 3.47 -31.69 -6.92
N PRO A 118 4.47 -32.49 -7.33
CA PRO A 118 5.86 -32.14 -7.15
C PRO A 118 6.13 -30.74 -7.71
N ALA A 119 6.86 -29.93 -6.94
CA ALA A 119 7.10 -28.53 -7.18
C ALA A 119 7.54 -28.28 -8.63
N ASP A 120 6.66 -27.68 -9.42
CA ASP A 120 6.97 -27.26 -10.77
C ASP A 120 7.97 -26.08 -10.69
N PRO A 121 9.16 -26.17 -11.28
CA PRO A 121 10.20 -25.12 -11.21
C PRO A 121 9.79 -23.80 -11.91
N LEU A 122 8.59 -23.74 -12.49
CA LEU A 122 7.99 -22.57 -13.12
C LEU A 122 7.05 -21.77 -12.19
N LEU A 123 6.80 -22.23 -10.97
CA LEU A 123 5.92 -21.54 -10.04
C LEU A 123 6.57 -20.25 -9.53
N LEU A 124 5.89 -19.12 -9.76
CA LEU A 124 6.30 -17.82 -9.25
C LEU A 124 6.28 -17.83 -7.70
N PRO A 125 7.22 -17.13 -7.03
CA PRO A 125 7.27 -17.10 -5.58
C PRO A 125 6.09 -16.29 -5.03
N THR A 126 5.03 -16.98 -4.66
CA THR A 126 3.83 -16.41 -4.03
C THR A 126 3.59 -17.02 -2.65
N MET A 127 2.92 -16.26 -1.79
CA MET A 127 2.43 -16.76 -0.51
C MET A 127 0.95 -17.11 -0.66
N LYS A 128 0.58 -18.36 -0.41
CA LYS A 128 -0.83 -18.80 -0.47
C LYS A 128 -1.48 -18.65 0.90
N LEU A 129 -2.69 -18.12 0.93
CA LEU A 129 -3.51 -18.13 2.15
C LEU A 129 -4.00 -19.54 2.46
N LYS A 130 -4.08 -19.84 3.76
CA LYS A 130 -4.62 -21.11 4.26
C LYS A 130 -6.15 -21.09 4.29
N SER A 131 -6.73 -19.93 4.56
CA SER A 131 -8.16 -19.65 4.67
C SER A 131 -8.40 -18.16 4.35
N LEU A 132 -9.66 -17.80 4.06
CA LEU A 132 -10.10 -16.41 3.88
C LEU A 132 -10.62 -15.80 5.18
N ASP A 133 -10.05 -16.21 6.32
CA ASP A 133 -10.35 -15.59 7.62
C ASP A 133 -9.34 -14.47 7.94
N LEU A 134 -9.70 -13.59 8.86
CA LEU A 134 -8.88 -12.44 9.22
C LEU A 134 -7.53 -12.87 9.82
N SER A 135 -7.49 -14.00 10.51
CA SER A 135 -6.27 -14.51 11.16
C SER A 135 -5.22 -14.97 10.14
N ALA A 136 -5.64 -15.67 9.09
CA ALA A 136 -4.78 -16.14 8.01
C ALA A 136 -4.26 -14.98 7.16
N VAL A 137 -5.11 -13.99 6.86
CA VAL A 137 -4.67 -12.76 6.18
C VAL A 137 -3.62 -12.04 7.03
N ARG A 138 -3.89 -11.87 8.33
CA ARG A 138 -2.96 -11.23 9.29
C ARG A 138 -1.62 -11.95 9.36
N ASP A 139 -1.63 -13.26 9.51
CA ASP A 139 -0.42 -14.07 9.61
C ASP A 139 0.40 -14.05 8.31
N ALA A 140 -0.27 -14.09 7.16
CA ALA A 140 0.40 -13.99 5.86
C ALA A 140 1.06 -12.63 5.66
N VAL A 141 0.36 -11.53 5.95
CA VAL A 141 0.94 -10.18 5.84
C VAL A 141 2.09 -9.98 6.82
N ASN A 142 1.95 -10.44 8.07
CA ASN A 142 3.03 -10.38 9.06
C ASN A 142 4.27 -11.19 8.63
N THR A 143 4.06 -12.34 8.00
CA THR A 143 5.16 -13.17 7.46
C THR A 143 5.83 -12.48 6.27
N ALA A 144 5.06 -11.86 5.38
CA ALA A 144 5.58 -11.06 4.27
C ALA A 144 6.41 -9.86 4.76
N LEU A 145 5.92 -9.13 5.76
CA LEU A 145 6.64 -8.02 6.40
C LEU A 145 7.98 -8.48 6.99
N LYS A 146 8.00 -9.61 7.71
CA LYS A 146 9.23 -10.20 8.27
C LYS A 146 10.22 -10.62 7.17
N SER A 147 9.73 -11.26 6.11
CA SER A 147 10.55 -11.69 4.96
C SER A 147 11.20 -10.50 4.23
N MET A 148 10.50 -9.38 4.18
CA MET A 148 11.02 -8.15 3.57
C MET A 148 12.05 -7.45 4.45
N ALA A 149 11.82 -7.41 5.76
CA ALA A 149 12.76 -6.87 6.73
C ALA A 149 14.10 -7.66 6.73
N SER A 150 14.05 -8.99 6.66
CA SER A 150 15.25 -9.83 6.60
C SER A 150 16.03 -9.68 5.29
N SER A 151 15.33 -9.47 4.17
CA SER A 151 15.97 -9.22 2.87
C SER A 151 16.75 -7.90 2.86
N THR A 152 16.28 -6.89 3.59
CA THR A 152 16.94 -5.58 3.70
C THR A 152 18.20 -5.63 4.57
N ALA A 153 18.24 -6.49 5.60
CA ALA A 153 19.39 -6.63 6.49
C ALA A 153 20.60 -7.34 5.84
N THR A 154 20.39 -8.10 4.76
CA THR A 154 21.46 -8.87 4.12
C THR A 154 22.27 -8.04 3.10
N ALA A 155 21.70 -6.93 2.61
CA ALA A 155 22.36 -6.06 1.62
C ALA A 155 23.47 -5.16 2.21
N THR A 156 23.50 -4.98 3.53
CA THR A 156 24.46 -4.09 4.22
C THR A 156 25.73 -4.78 4.71
N ALA A 157 25.88 -6.09 4.51
CA ALA A 157 26.98 -6.89 5.06
C ALA A 157 28.12 -7.19 4.08
N THR A 158 28.26 -6.47 2.97
CA THR A 158 29.31 -6.75 1.97
C THR A 158 30.00 -5.49 1.45
N SER A 159 30.71 -4.78 2.33
CA SER A 159 31.90 -3.99 1.93
C SER A 159 32.69 -3.52 3.16
N SER A 160 33.68 -4.31 3.56
CA SER A 160 35.00 -3.88 4.12
C SER A 160 35.62 -5.02 4.93
N GLN A 161 36.28 -5.95 4.23
CA GLN A 161 37.33 -6.74 4.86
C GLN A 161 38.68 -6.12 4.49
N SER A 162 39.41 -5.63 5.48
CA SER A 162 40.86 -5.48 5.44
C SER A 162 41.40 -5.71 6.86
N PRO A 163 42.41 -6.58 7.05
CA PRO A 163 42.84 -7.06 8.36
C PRO A 163 44.01 -6.22 8.91
N SER A 164 44.10 -6.05 10.22
CA SER A 164 45.33 -5.64 10.94
C SER A 164 45.21 -6.06 12.41
N ILE A 165 45.74 -7.23 12.76
CA ILE A 165 47.01 -7.46 13.47
C ILE A 165 46.94 -7.13 14.97
N LEU A 166 47.07 -8.21 15.76
CA LEU A 166 47.26 -8.23 17.21
C LEU A 166 48.68 -7.80 17.58
N THR A 167 48.81 -6.93 18.58
CA THR A 167 50.03 -6.81 19.39
C THR A 167 49.67 -6.55 20.84
N ALA A 168 50.27 -7.33 21.73
CA ALA A 168 50.09 -7.32 23.17
C ALA A 168 51.29 -6.65 23.89
N SER A 169 51.00 -6.16 25.10
CA SER A 169 51.81 -6.26 26.33
C SER A 169 52.61 -5.06 26.85
N SER A 170 52.54 -4.98 28.20
CA SER A 170 53.42 -4.34 29.20
C SER A 170 53.29 -2.81 29.36
N SER A 171 53.46 -2.18 30.51
CA SER A 171 53.67 -2.51 31.93
C SER A 171 53.96 -1.16 32.62
N ALA A 172 53.33 -0.83 33.76
CA ALA A 172 53.93 -0.13 34.93
C ALA A 172 52.88 0.51 35.87
N ARG A 173 53.13 0.35 37.18
CA ARG A 173 52.48 0.96 38.37
C ARG A 173 53.64 1.56 39.22
N PRO A 174 53.48 2.21 40.40
CA PRO A 174 52.35 2.90 41.05
C PRO A 174 52.69 4.31 41.61
N THR A 175 51.68 5.12 41.96
CA THR A 175 51.76 6.06 43.11
C THR A 175 50.42 6.14 43.84
N PRO A 176 50.39 6.39 45.18
CA PRO A 176 49.19 6.26 46.00
C PRO A 176 48.52 7.62 46.30
N ARG A 177 47.18 7.68 46.36
CA ARG A 177 46.46 8.71 47.12
C ARG A 177 45.06 8.23 47.53
N MET A 178 44.72 8.50 48.79
CA MET A 178 43.53 8.07 49.54
C MET A 178 42.34 9.08 49.43
N PRO A 179 41.13 8.80 49.99
CA PRO A 179 39.83 8.89 49.28
C PRO A 179 38.80 9.95 49.76
N MET A 180 37.62 9.94 49.09
CA MET A 180 36.25 10.47 49.39
C MET A 180 35.86 11.89 48.92
N PRO A 181 34.55 12.25 48.71
CA PRO A 181 33.26 11.51 48.87
C PRO A 181 32.33 11.54 47.60
N PRO A 182 31.06 11.08 47.62
CA PRO A 182 30.28 10.71 46.42
C PRO A 182 29.25 11.76 45.94
N ALA A 183 29.29 12.08 44.65
CA ALA A 183 28.24 12.65 43.81
C ALA A 183 28.84 12.64 42.39
N SER A 184 28.23 12.22 41.29
CA SER A 184 26.84 12.27 40.87
C SER A 184 26.67 11.29 39.71
N ARG A 185 25.48 10.69 39.64
CA ARG A 185 25.00 9.78 38.61
C ARG A 185 25.16 10.38 37.20
N PRO A 186 25.89 9.76 36.25
CA PRO A 186 25.84 10.19 34.86
C PRO A 186 24.46 9.81 34.27
N PRO A 187 23.82 10.68 33.47
CA PRO A 187 22.66 10.28 32.70
C PRO A 187 23.10 9.19 31.72
N ALA A 188 22.30 8.14 31.63
CA ALA A 188 22.46 7.09 30.65
C ALA A 188 22.68 7.73 29.28
N ALA A 189 23.84 7.45 28.68
CA ALA A 189 24.08 7.74 27.28
C ALA A 189 23.01 6.98 26.50
N ALA A 190 21.96 7.69 26.10
CA ALA A 190 21.04 7.25 25.08
C ALA A 190 21.91 6.96 23.86
N SER A 191 22.07 5.67 23.57
CA SER A 191 22.64 5.22 22.31
C SER A 191 21.81 5.90 21.23
N PRO A 192 22.39 6.70 20.33
CA PRO A 192 21.67 7.03 19.12
C PRO A 192 21.47 5.68 18.43
N SER A 193 20.25 5.17 18.46
CA SER A 193 19.85 4.12 17.55
C SER A 193 20.08 4.70 16.17
N THR A 194 21.21 4.33 15.58
CA THR A 194 21.52 4.57 14.18
C THR A 194 20.43 3.82 13.41
N HIS A 195 19.30 4.50 13.17
CA HIS A 195 18.23 4.03 12.32
C HIS A 195 18.84 3.93 10.93
N VAL A 196 19.34 2.75 10.58
CA VAL A 196 19.35 2.34 9.19
C VAL A 196 17.88 2.42 8.77
N PRO A 197 17.49 3.31 7.84
CA PRO A 197 16.09 3.43 7.48
C PRO A 197 15.66 2.10 6.85
N SER A 198 14.94 1.27 7.61
CA SER A 198 14.21 0.16 7.04
C SER A 198 13.13 0.76 6.16
N THR A 199 13.26 0.59 4.84
CA THR A 199 12.29 1.10 3.88
C THR A 199 10.98 0.35 4.07
N LYS A 200 10.05 0.92 4.83
CA LYS A 200 8.72 0.34 5.01
C LYS A 200 8.05 0.13 3.63
N PRO A 201 7.36 -1.01 3.40
CA PRO A 201 6.71 -1.28 2.12
C PRO A 201 5.43 -0.47 1.93
N VAL A 202 4.98 -0.40 0.67
CA VAL A 202 3.58 -0.08 0.37
C VAL A 202 2.76 -1.36 0.43
N ILE A 203 1.59 -1.32 1.08
CA ILE A 203 0.68 -2.47 1.14
C ILE A 203 -0.56 -2.16 0.30
N VAL A 204 -0.89 -3.06 -0.63
CA VAL A 204 -2.13 -3.01 -1.42
C VAL A 204 -2.99 -4.22 -1.05
N LEU A 205 -4.20 -3.97 -0.55
CA LEU A 205 -5.18 -4.98 -0.16
C LEU A 205 -6.37 -4.95 -1.12
N ASP A 206 -6.45 -5.95 -1.99
CA ASP A 206 -7.56 -6.14 -2.94
C ASP A 206 -8.61 -7.09 -2.38
N GLY A 207 -9.85 -6.58 -2.24
CA GLY A 207 -11.04 -7.32 -1.80
C GLY A 207 -11.12 -7.66 -0.30
N ILE A 208 -10.55 -6.82 0.58
CA ILE A 208 -10.52 -7.11 2.04
C ILE A 208 -11.90 -7.13 2.69
N ASP A 209 -12.87 -6.41 2.11
CA ASP A 209 -14.27 -6.39 2.49
C ASP A 209 -14.92 -7.79 2.44
N PHE A 210 -14.40 -8.68 1.58
CA PHE A 210 -14.86 -10.06 1.51
C PHE A 210 -14.67 -10.86 2.79
N VAL A 211 -13.69 -10.49 3.64
CA VAL A 211 -13.45 -11.19 4.92
C VAL A 211 -14.70 -11.15 5.82
N LEU A 212 -15.49 -10.07 5.76
CA LEU A 212 -16.75 -9.96 6.48
C LEU A 212 -17.80 -10.99 6.01
N ALA A 213 -17.73 -11.41 4.75
CA ALA A 213 -18.63 -12.39 4.17
C ALA A 213 -18.12 -13.84 4.36
N SER A 214 -16.81 -14.06 4.34
CA SER A 214 -16.20 -15.40 4.49
C SER A 214 -16.09 -15.86 5.94
N GLU A 215 -16.02 -14.95 6.91
CA GLU A 215 -15.89 -15.26 8.32
C GLU A 215 -17.01 -14.59 9.15
N PRO A 216 -18.10 -15.32 9.50
CA PRO A 216 -19.20 -14.77 10.28
C PRO A 216 -18.81 -14.25 11.68
N ALA A 217 -17.69 -14.73 12.23
CA ALA A 217 -17.16 -14.28 13.51
C ALA A 217 -16.35 -12.96 13.41
N CYS A 218 -15.98 -12.54 12.20
CA CYS A 218 -15.21 -11.32 11.99
C CYS A 218 -16.11 -10.08 12.19
N SER A 219 -15.81 -9.27 13.19
CA SER A 219 -16.46 -7.97 13.38
C SER A 219 -15.77 -6.88 12.55
N THR A 220 -16.54 -5.85 12.18
CA THR A 220 -16.03 -4.63 11.54
C THR A 220 -14.89 -4.00 12.34
N LEU A 221 -15.04 -3.95 13.68
CA LEU A 221 -14.02 -3.45 14.59
C LEU A 221 -12.72 -4.27 14.56
N ALA A 222 -12.82 -5.60 14.47
CA ALA A 222 -11.63 -6.45 14.37
C ALA A 222 -10.86 -6.19 13.07
N LEU A 223 -11.58 -5.98 11.97
CA LEU A 223 -11.00 -5.64 10.68
C LEU A 223 -10.34 -4.25 10.70
N ASP A 224 -11.02 -3.26 11.28
CA ASP A 224 -10.48 -1.90 11.42
C ASP A 224 -9.22 -1.86 12.31
N SER A 225 -9.23 -2.61 13.41
CA SER A 225 -8.06 -2.74 14.29
C SER A 225 -6.87 -3.38 13.58
N PHE A 226 -7.13 -4.39 12.74
CA PHE A 226 -6.11 -5.00 11.89
C PHE A 226 -5.52 -4.01 10.89
N LEU A 227 -6.35 -3.28 10.15
CA LEU A 227 -5.90 -2.30 9.15
C LEU A 227 -5.14 -1.14 9.80
N SER A 228 -5.57 -0.68 10.97
CA SER A 228 -4.85 0.30 11.78
C SER A 228 -3.46 -0.20 12.19
N SER A 229 -3.35 -1.48 12.57
CA SER A 229 -2.07 -2.10 12.94
C SER A 229 -1.14 -2.26 11.73
N LEU A 230 -1.70 -2.50 10.54
CA LEU A 230 -0.93 -2.55 9.29
C LEU A 230 -0.41 -1.17 8.88
N ARG A 231 -1.23 -0.12 9.02
CA ARG A 231 -0.82 1.25 8.69
C ARG A 231 0.47 1.65 9.42
N ALA A 232 0.56 1.35 10.72
CA ALA A 232 1.76 1.63 11.52
C ALA A 232 3.04 0.91 11.02
N GLN A 233 2.88 -0.24 10.35
CA GLN A 233 3.97 -1.10 9.89
C GLN A 233 4.37 -0.87 8.43
N CYS A 234 3.59 -0.12 7.66
CA CYS A 234 3.85 0.16 6.24
C CYS A 234 4.16 1.64 6.00
N HIS A 235 4.61 1.95 4.79
CA HIS A 235 4.79 3.32 4.33
C HIS A 235 3.46 3.93 3.89
N ALA A 236 2.70 3.21 3.07
CA ALA A 236 1.36 3.61 2.65
C ALA A 236 0.47 2.37 2.54
N LEU A 237 -0.81 2.53 2.85
CA LEU A 237 -1.82 1.47 2.82
C LEU A 237 -2.92 1.82 1.81
N VAL A 238 -3.13 0.95 0.84
CA VAL A 238 -4.18 1.08 -0.17
C VAL A 238 -5.14 -0.07 -0.01
N VAL A 239 -6.41 0.23 0.22
CA VAL A 239 -7.46 -0.77 0.44
C VAL A 239 -8.50 -0.62 -0.65
N THR A 240 -8.89 -1.72 -1.30
CA THR A 240 -10.03 -1.71 -2.21
C THR A 240 -11.26 -2.31 -1.53
N GLY A 241 -12.45 -1.78 -1.81
CA GLY A 241 -13.72 -2.38 -1.39
C GLY A 241 -14.86 -2.18 -2.40
N ASN A 242 -15.87 -3.05 -2.35
CA ASN A 242 -17.00 -3.00 -3.27
C ASN A 242 -18.09 -2.03 -2.78
N ALA A 243 -18.51 -1.10 -3.63
CA ALA A 243 -19.46 -0.05 -3.33
C ALA A 243 -20.77 -0.18 -4.12
N ASP A 244 -21.15 -1.41 -4.50
CA ASP A 244 -22.42 -1.67 -5.18
C ASP A 244 -23.60 -1.18 -4.32
N ALA A 245 -24.61 -0.59 -4.97
CA ALA A 245 -25.74 0.04 -4.27
C ALA A 245 -26.43 -0.87 -3.24
N PRO A 246 -26.67 -2.18 -3.50
CA PRO A 246 -27.26 -3.08 -2.50
C PRO A 246 -26.41 -3.24 -1.23
N LEU A 247 -25.09 -3.07 -1.31
CA LEU A 247 -24.17 -3.19 -0.18
C LEU A 247 -24.10 -1.92 0.65
N LEU A 248 -24.50 -0.77 0.08
CA LEU A 248 -24.41 0.54 0.73
C LEU A 248 -25.76 1.14 1.13
N GLN A 249 -26.87 0.62 0.59
CA GLN A 249 -28.23 1.14 0.84
C GLN A 249 -28.59 1.23 2.34
N THR A 250 -28.03 0.34 3.17
CA THR A 250 -28.30 0.34 4.61
C THR A 250 -27.54 1.42 5.38
N ALA A 251 -26.51 2.05 4.79
CA ALA A 251 -25.80 3.17 5.44
C ALA A 251 -26.70 4.40 5.66
N GLY A 252 -27.70 4.61 4.79
CA GLY A 252 -28.56 5.80 4.81
C GLY A 252 -30.00 5.58 5.26
N SER A 253 -30.40 4.34 5.57
CA SER A 253 -31.77 4.02 5.95
C SER A 253 -31.94 4.01 7.47
N GLU A 254 -32.77 4.91 8.01
CA GLU A 254 -33.14 4.93 9.43
C GLU A 254 -33.96 3.69 9.85
N ILE A 255 -34.63 3.04 8.89
CA ILE A 255 -35.37 1.79 9.12
C ILE A 255 -34.42 0.63 8.82
N SER A 256 -34.14 -0.20 9.84
CA SER A 256 -33.13 -1.26 9.84
C SER A 256 -33.53 -2.49 9.00
N THR A 257 -33.67 -2.33 7.69
CA THR A 257 -34.15 -3.40 6.78
C THR A 257 -33.05 -4.30 6.21
N GLY A 258 -31.77 -3.95 6.40
CA GLY A 258 -30.64 -4.72 5.86
C GLY A 258 -30.22 -5.92 6.71
N THR A 259 -29.72 -6.96 6.05
CA THR A 259 -29.07 -8.12 6.66
C THR A 259 -27.87 -7.70 7.53
N PRO A 260 -27.44 -8.52 8.51
CA PRO A 260 -26.25 -8.21 9.31
C PRO A 260 -24.99 -8.01 8.47
N LEU A 261 -24.86 -8.72 7.34
CA LEU A 261 -23.73 -8.61 6.43
C LEU A 261 -23.74 -7.26 5.70
N GLU A 262 -24.88 -6.86 5.14
CA GLU A 262 -25.03 -5.55 4.47
C GLU A 262 -24.72 -4.40 5.43
N ARG A 263 -25.23 -4.46 6.67
CA ARG A 263 -24.92 -3.47 7.71
C ARG A 263 -23.44 -3.43 8.06
N SER A 264 -22.83 -4.60 8.22
CA SER A 264 -21.40 -4.70 8.56
C SER A 264 -20.53 -4.16 7.43
N HIS A 265 -20.85 -4.47 6.18
CA HIS A 265 -20.15 -3.97 5.01
C HIS A 265 -20.28 -2.45 4.85
N ALA A 266 -21.51 -1.93 4.93
CA ALA A 266 -21.79 -0.50 4.86
C ALA A 266 -21.07 0.27 5.98
N HIS A 267 -21.10 -0.26 7.20
CA HIS A 267 -20.39 0.31 8.35
C HIS A 267 -18.88 0.30 8.12
N PHE A 268 -18.32 -0.82 7.67
CA PHE A 268 -16.88 -0.94 7.39
C PHE A 268 -16.41 0.09 6.36
N LEU A 269 -17.08 0.21 5.20
CA LEU A 269 -16.64 1.16 4.16
C LEU A 269 -16.81 2.62 4.59
N THR A 270 -17.88 2.95 5.32
CA THR A 270 -18.10 4.30 5.85
C THR A 270 -17.02 4.66 6.88
N SER A 271 -16.76 3.76 7.84
CA SER A 271 -15.68 3.92 8.83
C SER A 271 -14.31 4.02 8.16
N MET A 272 -14.06 3.21 7.13
CA MET A 272 -12.82 3.27 6.36
C MET A 272 -12.66 4.61 5.64
N ALA A 273 -13.71 5.14 5.02
CA ALA A 273 -13.69 6.44 4.36
C ALA A 273 -13.33 7.57 5.34
N HIS A 274 -13.83 7.51 6.59
CA HIS A 274 -13.47 8.45 7.64
C HIS A 274 -12.03 8.32 8.13
N ARG A 275 -11.41 7.14 7.99
CA ARG A 275 -10.03 6.88 8.47
C ARG A 275 -8.96 6.99 7.39
N CYS A 276 -9.37 7.09 6.13
CA CYS A 276 -8.46 7.29 5.02
C CYS A 276 -8.19 8.77 4.80
N GLN A 277 -6.98 9.09 4.33
CA GLN A 277 -6.62 10.42 3.84
C GLN A 277 -7.26 10.68 2.47
N TRP A 278 -7.38 9.63 1.66
CA TRP A 278 -7.93 9.67 0.32
C TRP A 278 -9.05 8.65 0.14
N VAL A 279 -10.12 9.07 -0.54
CA VAL A 279 -11.19 8.19 -1.01
C VAL A 279 -11.29 8.35 -2.52
N TRP A 280 -11.02 7.26 -3.23
CA TRP A 280 -11.15 7.19 -4.68
C TRP A 280 -12.34 6.32 -5.02
N GLN A 281 -13.18 6.78 -5.93
CA GLN A 281 -14.44 6.15 -6.23
C GLN A 281 -14.60 5.97 -7.73
N LEU A 282 -14.76 4.72 -8.14
CA LEU A 282 -15.08 4.30 -9.50
C LEU A 282 -16.57 3.96 -9.58
N ARG A 283 -17.30 4.71 -10.40
CA ARG A 283 -18.74 4.53 -10.66
C ARG A 283 -19.00 4.31 -12.14
N GLY A 284 -20.07 3.57 -12.44
CA GLY A 284 -20.68 3.59 -13.78
C GLY A 284 -21.26 4.96 -14.11
N LEU A 285 -21.66 5.16 -15.36
CA LEU A 285 -22.38 6.37 -15.75
C LEU A 285 -23.84 6.25 -15.33
N ASP A 286 -24.43 7.32 -14.81
CA ASP A 286 -25.84 7.35 -14.41
C ASP A 286 -26.79 7.13 -15.61
N THR A 287 -26.32 7.45 -16.82
CA THR A 287 -27.05 7.27 -18.08
C THR A 287 -26.92 5.86 -18.68
N GLY A 288 -26.16 4.95 -18.04
CA GLY A 288 -25.95 3.58 -18.51
C GLY A 288 -24.56 3.34 -19.10
N SER A 289 -24.47 2.52 -20.14
CA SER A 289 -23.18 2.15 -20.76
C SER A 289 -22.87 2.98 -22.00
N ALA A 290 -21.60 3.34 -22.20
CA ALA A 290 -21.12 4.05 -23.39
C ALA A 290 -19.94 3.30 -24.01
N LYS A 291 -19.79 3.39 -25.34
CA LYS A 291 -18.69 2.73 -26.07
C LYS A 291 -17.32 3.33 -25.70
N ASP A 292 -17.29 4.65 -25.54
CA ASP A 292 -16.04 5.40 -25.40
C ASP A 292 -15.72 5.83 -23.96
N VAL A 293 -16.59 5.46 -23.00
CA VAL A 293 -16.43 5.81 -21.58
C VAL A 293 -16.75 4.59 -20.73
N THR A 294 -15.79 4.17 -19.91
CA THR A 294 -15.97 3.05 -18.98
C THR A 294 -16.72 3.50 -17.72
N GLY A 295 -16.41 4.69 -17.20
CA GLY A 295 -17.08 5.22 -16.03
C GLY A 295 -16.53 6.57 -15.57
N VAL A 296 -16.87 6.90 -14.32
CA VAL A 296 -16.45 8.11 -13.62
C VAL A 296 -15.47 7.75 -12.52
N LEU A 297 -14.35 8.48 -12.45
CA LEU A 297 -13.39 8.43 -11.35
C LEU A 297 -13.53 9.73 -10.55
N ARG A 298 -13.87 9.62 -9.27
CA ARG A 298 -13.79 10.73 -8.33
C ARG A 298 -12.66 10.47 -7.34
N MET A 299 -11.82 11.47 -7.10
CA MET A 299 -10.81 11.44 -6.06
C MET A 299 -11.10 12.57 -5.09
N SER A 300 -11.32 12.24 -3.82
CA SER A 300 -11.61 13.20 -2.77
C SER A 300 -10.80 12.93 -1.53
N ARG A 301 -10.69 13.94 -0.66
CA ARG A 301 -10.17 13.73 0.69
C ARG A 301 -11.11 12.81 1.48
N GLY A 302 -10.52 11.96 2.31
CA GLY A 302 -11.26 11.21 3.33
C GLY A 302 -11.36 12.00 4.64
N GLY A 303 -11.78 11.32 5.70
CA GLY A 303 -11.98 11.96 7.02
C GLY A 303 -10.73 12.09 7.88
N ASP A 304 -9.59 11.51 7.46
CA ASP A 304 -8.33 11.56 8.20
C ASP A 304 -7.65 12.92 7.99
N VAL A 305 -8.09 13.89 8.80
CA VAL A 305 -7.47 15.22 8.89
C VAL A 305 -6.28 15.09 9.84
N GLY A 306 -5.08 14.93 9.29
CA GLY A 306 -3.85 14.83 10.08
C GLY A 306 -3.69 16.02 11.05
N VAL A 307 -3.06 15.77 12.21
CA VAL A 307 -2.95 16.71 13.35
C VAL A 307 -2.03 17.92 13.06
N GLU A 308 -1.42 18.00 11.88
CA GLU A 308 -0.57 19.14 11.50
C GLU A 308 -1.40 20.24 10.82
N GLU A 309 -2.29 20.84 11.62
CA GLU A 309 -2.86 22.16 11.35
C GLU A 309 -1.98 23.23 12.02
N ASP A 310 -0.74 23.39 11.55
CA ASP A 310 0.03 24.62 11.79
C ASP A 310 0.70 25.05 10.47
N GLU A 311 0.15 26.13 9.90
CA GLU A 311 0.79 27.12 9.03
C GLU A 311 1.95 26.68 8.10
N VAL A 312 1.67 26.01 6.97
CA VAL A 312 2.25 26.39 5.66
C VAL A 312 1.30 25.93 4.55
N SER A 313 0.96 26.85 3.66
CA SER A 313 0.21 26.64 2.42
C SER A 313 0.90 25.67 1.46
N HIS A 314 0.89 24.37 1.75
CA HIS A 314 1.03 23.37 0.69
C HIS A 314 -0.31 23.33 -0.06
N GLU A 315 -0.29 23.59 -1.37
CA GLU A 315 -1.46 23.46 -2.26
C GLU A 315 -2.07 22.07 -2.06
N ARG A 316 -3.14 22.00 -1.26
CA ARG A 316 -3.84 20.75 -1.02
C ARG A 316 -4.57 20.39 -2.31
N LEU A 317 -4.23 19.24 -2.88
CA LEU A 317 -4.92 18.69 -4.05
C LEU A 317 -6.44 18.70 -3.82
N PRO A 318 -7.24 19.36 -4.70
CA PRO A 318 -8.67 19.52 -4.52
C PRO A 318 -9.41 18.21 -4.80
N ASP A 319 -10.67 18.15 -4.38
CA ASP A 319 -11.57 17.11 -4.88
C ASP A 319 -11.76 17.26 -6.38
N ALA A 320 -11.70 16.16 -7.12
CA ALA A 320 -11.81 16.18 -8.56
C ALA A 320 -12.51 14.94 -9.12
N GLU A 321 -13.11 15.12 -10.29
CA GLU A 321 -13.87 14.10 -11.00
C GLU A 321 -13.50 14.09 -12.49
N TRP A 322 -13.33 12.88 -13.03
CA TRP A 322 -12.99 12.65 -14.43
C TRP A 322 -13.83 11.53 -15.03
N LEU A 323 -13.95 11.57 -16.35
CA LEU A 323 -14.32 10.41 -17.15
C LEU A 323 -13.06 9.58 -17.40
N TYR A 324 -13.24 8.26 -17.47
CA TYR A 324 -12.16 7.39 -17.88
C TYR A 324 -12.61 6.29 -18.83
N GLN A 325 -11.67 5.84 -19.65
CA GLN A 325 -11.85 4.71 -20.56
C GLN A 325 -10.69 3.74 -20.37
N VAL A 326 -11.02 2.49 -20.04
CA VAL A 326 -10.08 1.37 -20.03
C VAL A 326 -10.22 0.62 -21.35
N LYS A 327 -9.12 0.50 -22.09
CA LYS A 327 -9.08 -0.26 -23.34
C LYS A 327 -8.55 -1.68 -23.09
N GLY A 328 -8.79 -2.60 -24.04
CA GLY A 328 -8.39 -4.01 -23.93
C GLY A 328 -6.86 -4.24 -23.83
N ASP A 329 -6.08 -3.25 -24.27
CA ASP A 329 -4.62 -3.18 -24.13
C ASP A 329 -4.17 -2.61 -22.78
N SER A 330 -5.06 -2.51 -21.78
CA SER A 330 -4.82 -1.89 -20.46
C SER A 330 -4.37 -0.42 -20.49
N SER A 331 -4.41 0.21 -21.66
CA SER A 331 -4.29 1.67 -21.75
C SER A 331 -5.52 2.30 -21.11
N VAL A 332 -5.28 3.38 -20.37
CA VAL A 332 -6.34 4.13 -19.70
C VAL A 332 -6.20 5.59 -20.07
N ARG A 333 -7.32 6.19 -20.47
CA ARG A 333 -7.45 7.63 -20.66
C ARG A 333 -8.32 8.19 -19.55
N VAL A 334 -7.94 9.33 -19.00
CA VAL A 334 -8.66 10.03 -17.94
C VAL A 334 -8.69 11.52 -18.30
N TRP A 335 -9.88 12.10 -18.38
CA TRP A 335 -10.08 13.47 -18.87
C TRP A 335 -11.28 14.14 -18.17
N SER A 336 -11.31 15.46 -18.18
CA SER A 336 -12.38 16.24 -17.53
C SER A 336 -13.68 16.20 -18.35
N ARG A 337 -14.83 16.36 -17.69
CA ARG A 337 -16.10 16.49 -18.40
C ARG A 337 -16.10 17.79 -19.22
N GLY A 338 -16.42 17.69 -20.52
CA GLY A 338 -16.51 18.85 -21.42
C GLY A 338 -15.21 19.19 -22.18
N GLU A 339 -14.18 18.36 -22.02
CA GLU A 339 -12.96 18.37 -22.86
C GLU A 339 -13.17 17.64 -24.18
#